data_AF-A0A8J2WHQ0-F1
#
_entry.id   AF-A0A8J2WHQ0-F1
#
_cell.length_a   1.000
_cell.length_b   1.000
_cell.length_c   1.000
_cell.angle_alpha   90.00
_cell.angle_beta   90.00
_cell.angle_gamma   90.00
#
_symmetry.space_group_name_H-M   'P 1'
#
loop_
_entity.id
_entity.type
_entity.pdbx_description
1 polymer ?
#
loop_
_entity_poly.entity_id
_entity_poly.type
_entity_poly.pdbx_seq_one_letter_code
_entity_poly.pdbx_strand_id
1 'polypeptide(L)'
;MESLRLSRLYDVISQAINENSVSELNSALPSYSVDEILQLMKILGDYLKINVWQKFPGQCDPKYLLAIQGLFVHEIPLPEVINNIIQDLRYTWWLHLLADIIEMSSNSISRQRKIDALEFIGAAFMFNSRDSSAPLTGLKCWKKAMTLRYSPADGELPIPKIPLRGLLGLSGEVLGSVTGVMLMRRIQEWEQQLMRDWLSRTLQIQALLIQHRICSEEHPRQTSPSCLYIKSLLTYGNRLFVSGRYDRAINTYLLLLEQMTGFDPKMTHPIAIEDFNVTLGKLSSCFKKLLREPLTSPKREKLTPANILMAIKFCTTIANLVGRIYDFLIILADVSPQMNSQDNKQLEEHISIYINSNEKDSSTLLHAAIWPYQFNLKSINLFLRLGADPNATDMYGKTALHILASKWFWYWHSKESELYVQVFQTLVDAGGHLDMMTPEGETVASILKESVRGYSYCHPYLESIINAVPPLTCLCARVILQHGIPFNEDYQLPSTLQTLMVSLHSARELPSPAASSCSK
;
A
#
# COMPACT_ATOMS: atom_id res chain seq x y z
N MET A 1 -26.06 -24.04 5.93
CA MET A 1 -25.52 -24.77 7.11
C MET A 1 -24.41 -23.97 7.80
N GLU A 2 -23.45 -23.40 7.06
CA GLU A 2 -22.40 -22.51 7.59
C GLU A 2 -22.93 -21.33 8.41
N SER A 3 -23.90 -20.56 7.92
CA SER A 3 -24.43 -19.40 8.68
C SER A 3 -25.11 -19.79 10.01
N LEU A 4 -25.73 -20.98 10.05
CA LEU A 4 -26.40 -21.52 11.23
C LEU A 4 -25.39 -22.05 12.26
N ARG A 5 -24.23 -22.56 11.80
CA ARG A 5 -23.11 -22.95 12.65
C ARG A 5 -22.37 -21.74 13.22
N LEU A 6 -22.08 -20.74 12.39
CA LEU A 6 -21.47 -19.48 12.83
C LEU A 6 -22.36 -18.74 13.83
N SER A 7 -23.69 -18.74 13.62
CA SER A 7 -24.65 -18.18 14.60
C SER A 7 -24.56 -18.91 15.94
N ARG A 8 -24.53 -20.25 15.95
CA ARG A 8 -24.39 -21.02 17.19
C ARG A 8 -23.08 -20.75 17.91
N LEU A 9 -21.97 -20.57 17.18
CA LEU A 9 -20.68 -20.26 17.80
C LEU A 9 -20.65 -18.82 18.34
N TYR A 10 -21.31 -17.87 17.67
CA TYR A 10 -21.51 -16.52 18.19
C TYR A 10 -22.33 -16.52 19.49
N ASP A 11 -23.36 -17.36 19.59
CA ASP A 11 -24.17 -17.53 20.79
C ASP A 11 -23.33 -18.11 21.94
N VAL A 12 -22.50 -19.13 21.67
CA VAL A 12 -21.56 -19.71 22.66
C VAL A 12 -20.54 -18.68 23.15
N ILE A 13 -20.00 -17.83 22.25
CA ILE A 13 -19.08 -16.75 22.65
C ILE A 13 -19.81 -15.71 23.49
N SER A 14 -21.01 -15.30 23.09
CA SER A 14 -21.83 -14.34 23.83
C SER A 14 -22.20 -14.86 25.22
N GLN A 15 -22.52 -16.15 25.32
CA GLN A 15 -22.83 -16.83 26.57
C GLN A 15 -21.58 -16.93 27.46
N ALA A 16 -20.44 -17.35 26.93
CA ALA A 16 -19.17 -17.37 27.67
C ALA A 16 -18.74 -15.98 28.18
N ILE A 17 -18.97 -14.93 27.38
CA ILE A 17 -18.76 -13.53 27.78
C ILE A 17 -19.74 -13.14 28.90
N ASN A 18 -21.01 -13.53 28.81
CA ASN A 18 -22.00 -13.20 29.83
C ASN A 18 -21.77 -13.97 31.14
N GLU A 19 -21.32 -15.22 31.07
CA GLU A 19 -21.11 -16.12 32.20
C GLU A 19 -19.69 -16.03 32.79
N ASN A 20 -18.80 -15.27 32.14
CA ASN A 20 -17.40 -15.10 32.55
C ASN A 20 -16.66 -16.46 32.68
N SER A 21 -16.94 -17.38 31.75
CA SER A 21 -16.40 -18.75 31.74
C SER A 21 -15.97 -19.18 30.33
N VAL A 22 -14.79 -19.80 30.20
CA VAL A 22 -14.27 -20.33 28.90
C VAL A 22 -14.57 -21.82 28.74
N SER A 23 -15.22 -22.48 29.70
CA SER A 23 -15.41 -23.94 29.68
C SER A 23 -16.25 -24.41 28.48
N GLU A 24 -17.33 -23.69 28.17
CA GLU A 24 -18.18 -23.96 27.02
C GLU A 24 -17.49 -23.62 25.70
N LEU A 25 -16.69 -22.55 25.69
CA LEU A 25 -15.90 -22.15 24.53
C LEU A 25 -14.83 -23.21 24.20
N ASN A 26 -14.10 -23.67 25.22
CA ASN A 26 -13.06 -24.71 25.08
C ASN A 26 -13.64 -26.08 24.69
N SER A 27 -14.89 -26.38 25.05
CA SER A 27 -15.56 -27.63 24.63
C SER A 27 -16.18 -27.53 23.24
N ALA A 28 -16.63 -26.34 22.81
CA ALA A 28 -17.24 -26.12 21.51
C ALA A 28 -16.22 -25.92 20.38
N LEU A 29 -15.16 -25.13 20.60
CA LEU A 29 -14.19 -24.75 19.57
C LEU A 29 -13.53 -25.94 18.83
N PRO A 30 -13.22 -27.10 19.46
CA PRO A 30 -12.67 -28.28 18.77
C PRO A 30 -13.54 -28.84 17.64
N SER A 31 -14.84 -28.51 17.61
CA SER A 31 -15.79 -28.99 16.60
C SER A 31 -15.87 -28.13 15.33
N TYR A 32 -15.15 -27.00 15.29
CA TYR A 32 -15.14 -26.04 14.19
C TYR A 32 -13.84 -26.12 13.38
N SER A 33 -13.94 -25.83 12.09
CA SER A 33 -12.78 -25.69 11.21
C SER A 33 -11.97 -24.43 11.54
N VAL A 34 -10.69 -24.41 11.14
CA VAL A 34 -9.82 -23.24 11.32
C VAL A 34 -10.43 -22.00 10.66
N ASP A 35 -10.96 -22.11 9.45
CA ASP A 35 -11.57 -20.99 8.72
C ASP A 35 -12.82 -20.42 9.44
N GLU A 36 -13.67 -21.29 10.00
CA GLU A 36 -14.82 -20.86 10.81
C GLU A 36 -14.36 -20.09 12.06
N ILE A 37 -13.31 -20.57 12.74
CA ILE A 37 -12.72 -19.88 13.89
C ILE A 37 -12.16 -18.52 13.47
N LEU A 38 -11.40 -18.43 12.37
CA LEU A 38 -10.83 -17.17 11.88
C LEU A 38 -11.90 -16.14 11.49
N GLN A 39 -12.99 -16.55 10.85
CA GLN A 39 -14.12 -15.67 10.56
C GLN A 39 -14.74 -15.10 11.84
N LEU A 40 -14.84 -15.89 12.89
CA LEU A 40 -15.34 -15.43 14.19
C LEU A 40 -14.37 -14.51 14.91
N MET A 41 -13.06 -14.76 14.80
CA MET A 41 -12.05 -13.85 15.33
C MET A 41 -12.17 -12.47 14.69
N LYS A 42 -12.47 -12.42 13.39
CA LYS A 42 -12.75 -11.18 12.68
C LYS A 42 -13.98 -10.47 13.25
N ILE A 43 -15.10 -11.18 13.41
CA ILE A 43 -16.34 -10.63 14.00
C ILE A 43 -16.11 -10.12 15.44
N LEU A 44 -15.39 -10.89 16.26
CA LEU A 44 -15.02 -10.49 17.61
C LEU A 44 -14.13 -9.25 17.60
N GLY A 45 -13.15 -9.20 16.68
CA GLY A 45 -12.32 -8.02 16.46
C GLY A 45 -13.11 -6.77 16.11
N ASP A 46 -14.10 -6.89 15.22
CA ASP A 46 -15.03 -5.79 14.85
C ASP A 46 -15.87 -5.34 16.04
N TYR A 47 -16.41 -6.29 16.79
CA TYR A 47 -17.20 -6.01 17.99
C TYR A 47 -16.36 -5.28 19.04
N LEU A 48 -15.16 -5.77 19.33
CA LEU A 48 -14.22 -5.15 20.27
C LEU A 48 -13.83 -3.75 19.81
N LYS A 49 -13.61 -3.55 18.50
CA LYS A 49 -13.32 -2.23 17.93
C LYS A 49 -14.44 -1.23 18.19
N ILE A 50 -15.69 -1.59 17.88
CA ILE A 50 -16.84 -0.70 17.98
C ILE A 50 -17.24 -0.44 19.44
N ASN A 51 -17.27 -1.49 20.26
CA ASN A 51 -17.89 -1.43 21.59
C ASN A 51 -16.91 -1.24 22.74
N VAL A 52 -15.63 -1.58 22.54
CA VAL A 52 -14.61 -1.50 23.58
C VAL A 52 -13.55 -0.46 23.22
N TRP A 53 -12.87 -0.62 22.08
CA TRP A 53 -11.69 0.20 21.75
C TRP A 53 -12.01 1.66 21.42
N GLN A 54 -13.13 1.92 20.74
CA GLN A 54 -13.57 3.28 20.44
C GLN A 54 -14.22 4.00 21.63
N LYS A 55 -14.86 3.26 22.55
CA LYS A 55 -15.63 3.84 23.66
C LYS A 55 -14.84 3.98 24.95
N PHE A 56 -13.94 3.04 25.25
CA PHE A 56 -13.21 2.97 26.53
C PHE A 56 -11.72 2.65 26.33
N PRO A 57 -10.90 3.61 25.87
CA PRO A 57 -9.46 3.42 25.80
C PRO A 57 -8.89 3.16 27.20
N GLY A 58 -8.49 1.91 27.47
CA GLY A 58 -7.85 1.51 28.73
C GLY A 58 -8.70 0.75 29.73
N GLN A 59 -9.97 0.47 29.43
CA GLN A 59 -10.83 -0.38 30.26
C GLN A 59 -11.42 -1.48 29.38
N CYS A 60 -10.87 -2.69 29.50
CA CYS A 60 -11.46 -3.87 28.88
C CYS A 60 -12.08 -4.71 29.99
N ASP A 61 -13.38 -4.97 29.88
CA ASP A 61 -14.10 -5.82 30.82
C ASP A 61 -13.47 -7.24 30.81
N PRO A 62 -13.12 -7.81 31.98
CA PRO A 62 -12.49 -9.12 32.10
C PRO A 62 -13.15 -10.24 31.30
N LYS A 63 -14.45 -10.15 31.05
CA LYS A 63 -15.19 -11.11 30.21
C LYS A 63 -14.71 -11.22 28.77
N TYR A 64 -14.23 -10.11 28.18
CA TYR A 64 -13.68 -10.13 26.83
C TYR A 64 -12.29 -10.78 26.78
N LEU A 65 -11.56 -10.76 27.91
CA LEU A 65 -10.25 -11.44 28.05
C LEU A 65 -10.43 -12.95 27.96
N LEU A 66 -11.47 -13.48 28.60
CA LEU A 66 -11.78 -14.91 28.65
C LEU A 66 -12.15 -15.48 27.26
N ALA A 67 -12.92 -14.73 26.46
CA ALA A 67 -13.23 -15.13 25.09
C ALA A 67 -11.97 -15.22 24.20
N ILE A 68 -11.05 -14.25 24.34
CA ILE A 68 -9.78 -14.26 23.61
C ILE A 68 -8.90 -15.41 24.09
N GLN A 69 -8.84 -15.71 25.39
CA GLN A 69 -8.07 -16.83 25.93
C GLN A 69 -8.46 -18.18 25.31
N GLY A 70 -9.76 -18.44 25.08
CA GLY A 70 -10.23 -19.66 24.43
C GLY A 70 -9.73 -19.81 22.98
N LEU A 71 -9.52 -18.71 22.27
CA LEU A 71 -9.05 -18.71 20.89
C LEU A 71 -7.55 -19.06 20.76
N PHE A 72 -6.75 -18.85 21.81
CA PHE A 72 -5.34 -19.23 21.83
C PHE A 72 -5.10 -20.74 22.04
N VAL A 73 -6.14 -21.50 22.39
CA VAL A 73 -6.10 -22.94 22.68
C VAL A 73 -5.95 -23.79 21.41
N HIS A 74 -6.42 -23.28 20.27
CA HIS A 74 -6.25 -23.96 18.99
C HIS A 74 -4.83 -23.78 18.42
N GLU A 75 -4.37 -24.73 17.59
CA GLU A 75 -3.11 -24.67 16.83
C GLU A 75 -3.09 -23.60 15.71
N ILE A 76 -3.74 -22.45 15.94
CA ILE A 76 -3.73 -21.31 15.02
C ILE A 76 -2.41 -20.54 15.22
N PRO A 77 -1.67 -20.19 14.16
CA PRO A 77 -0.51 -19.32 14.21
C PRO A 77 -0.77 -18.02 14.98
N LEU A 78 0.14 -17.63 15.88
CA LEU A 78 -0.04 -16.45 16.71
C LEU A 78 -0.23 -15.15 15.90
N PRO A 79 0.53 -14.88 14.82
CA PRO A 79 0.32 -13.70 13.97
C PRO A 79 -1.06 -13.68 13.32
N GLU A 80 -1.66 -14.84 13.06
CA GLU A 80 -2.97 -14.96 12.44
C GLU A 80 -4.10 -14.67 13.45
N VAL A 81 -3.95 -15.15 14.68
CA VAL A 81 -4.81 -14.77 15.82
C VAL A 81 -4.84 -13.25 15.98
N ILE A 82 -3.65 -12.66 16.00
CA ILE A 82 -3.43 -11.23 16.18
C ILE A 82 -4.00 -10.43 14.98
N ASN A 83 -3.72 -10.83 13.74
CA ASN A 83 -4.21 -10.16 12.54
C ASN A 83 -5.75 -10.14 12.45
N ASN A 84 -6.41 -11.24 12.83
CA ASN A 84 -7.88 -11.33 12.71
C ASN A 84 -8.60 -10.62 13.85
N ILE A 85 -8.04 -10.63 15.06
CA ILE A 85 -8.59 -9.85 16.17
C ILE A 85 -8.34 -8.36 15.90
N ILE A 86 -7.15 -7.97 15.47
CA ILE A 86 -6.74 -6.56 15.39
C ILE A 86 -7.00 -6.00 14.01
N GLN A 87 -8.12 -5.29 13.90
CA GLN A 87 -8.50 -4.61 12.65
C GLN A 87 -8.08 -3.13 12.59
N ASP A 88 -7.52 -2.55 13.65
CA ASP A 88 -7.02 -1.17 13.65
C ASP A 88 -5.65 -1.05 14.35
N LEU A 89 -4.60 -0.98 13.53
CA LEU A 89 -3.21 -0.87 13.98
C LEU A 89 -2.83 0.55 14.45
N ARG A 90 -3.74 1.53 14.39
CA ARG A 90 -3.45 2.91 14.81
C ARG A 90 -3.43 3.06 16.33
N TYR A 91 -4.14 2.20 17.04
CA TYR A 91 -4.16 2.16 18.50
C TYR A 91 -3.36 0.97 18.98
N THR A 92 -2.61 1.14 20.07
CA THR A 92 -1.68 0.12 20.60
C THR A 92 -2.11 -0.40 21.96
N TRP A 93 -3.28 0.03 22.44
CA TRP A 93 -3.81 -0.35 23.75
C TRP A 93 -4.12 -1.86 23.83
N TRP A 94 -4.48 -2.48 22.71
CA TRP A 94 -4.67 -3.92 22.63
C TRP A 94 -3.37 -4.71 22.87
N LEU A 95 -2.17 -4.12 22.70
CA LEU A 95 -0.91 -4.80 23.03
C LEU A 95 -0.79 -5.06 24.53
N HIS A 96 -1.19 -4.08 25.34
CA HIS A 96 -1.22 -4.21 26.81
C HIS A 96 -2.24 -5.28 27.22
N LEU A 97 -3.42 -5.25 26.60
CA LEU A 97 -4.46 -6.25 26.81
C LEU A 97 -3.99 -7.68 26.50
N LEU A 98 -3.36 -7.89 25.34
CA LEU A 98 -2.86 -9.21 24.95
C LEU A 98 -1.75 -9.69 25.90
N ALA A 99 -0.89 -8.78 26.36
CA ALA A 99 0.13 -9.12 27.35
C ALA A 99 -0.51 -9.61 28.66
N ASP A 100 -1.55 -8.93 29.15
CA ASP A 100 -2.30 -9.32 30.35
C ASP A 100 -3.02 -10.68 30.15
N ILE A 101 -3.63 -10.89 28.97
CA ILE A 101 -4.32 -12.14 28.60
C ILE A 101 -3.38 -13.35 28.69
N ILE A 102 -2.19 -13.22 28.12
CA ILE A 102 -1.20 -14.30 28.10
C ILE A 102 -0.70 -14.59 29.50
N GLU A 103 -0.52 -13.56 30.33
CA GLU A 103 -0.10 -13.71 31.72
C GLU A 103 -1.15 -14.41 32.58
N MET A 104 -2.43 -14.10 32.40
CA MET A 104 -3.53 -14.70 33.17
C MET A 104 -3.89 -16.12 32.71
N SER A 105 -3.38 -16.58 31.57
CA SER A 105 -3.66 -17.92 31.04
C SER A 105 -2.85 -18.98 31.82
N SER A 106 -3.43 -19.62 32.84
CA SER A 106 -2.66 -20.56 33.68
C SER A 106 -2.51 -21.95 33.05
N ASN A 107 -3.54 -22.55 32.43
CA ASN A 107 -3.50 -23.99 32.08
C ASN A 107 -3.81 -24.39 30.62
N SER A 108 -4.20 -23.47 29.74
CA SER A 108 -4.71 -23.82 28.39
C SER A 108 -3.72 -23.63 27.23
N ILE A 109 -2.63 -22.89 27.43
CA ILE A 109 -1.63 -22.58 26.39
C ILE A 109 -0.29 -23.25 26.75
N SER A 110 0.33 -23.92 25.77
CA SER A 110 1.64 -24.54 25.97
C SER A 110 2.72 -23.52 26.35
N ARG A 111 3.70 -23.97 27.14
CA ARG A 111 4.82 -23.11 27.58
C ARG A 111 5.54 -22.44 26.41
N GLN A 112 5.77 -23.16 25.32
CA GLN A 112 6.40 -22.61 24.10
C GLN A 112 5.55 -21.50 23.47
N ARG A 113 4.23 -21.69 23.33
CA ARG A 113 3.33 -20.67 22.76
C ARG A 113 3.25 -19.41 23.63
N LYS A 114 3.24 -19.55 24.96
CA LYS A 114 3.31 -18.39 25.88
C LYS A 114 4.61 -17.60 25.68
N ILE A 115 5.74 -18.31 25.54
CA ILE A 115 7.05 -17.70 25.29
C ILE A 115 7.03 -16.92 23.96
N ASP A 116 6.58 -17.54 22.87
CA ASP A 116 6.54 -16.90 21.56
C ASP A 116 5.59 -15.69 21.56
N ALA A 117 4.45 -15.79 22.24
CA ALA A 117 3.50 -14.69 22.36
C ALA A 117 4.07 -13.49 23.13
N LEU A 118 4.72 -13.72 24.27
CA LEU A 118 5.39 -12.67 25.03
C LEU A 118 6.57 -12.05 24.26
N GLU A 119 7.32 -12.86 23.51
CA GLU A 119 8.41 -12.36 22.67
C GLU A 119 7.90 -11.49 21.52
N PHE A 120 6.84 -11.94 20.85
CA PHE A 120 6.23 -11.25 19.71
C PHE A 120 5.58 -9.92 20.09
N ILE A 121 4.76 -9.92 21.15
CA ILE A 121 4.11 -8.70 21.66
C ILE A 121 5.15 -7.75 22.25
N GLY A 122 6.13 -8.28 22.99
CA GLY A 122 7.25 -7.48 23.50
C GLY A 122 8.03 -6.77 22.41
N ALA A 123 8.17 -7.41 21.25
CA ALA A 123 8.79 -6.80 20.07
C ALA A 123 7.91 -5.72 19.44
N ALA A 124 6.59 -5.92 19.35
CA ALA A 124 5.67 -4.90 18.83
C ALA A 124 5.68 -3.61 19.68
N PHE A 125 5.80 -3.74 21.00
CA PHE A 125 5.92 -2.59 21.90
C PHE A 125 7.12 -1.68 21.61
N MET A 126 8.22 -2.21 21.07
CA MET A 126 9.41 -1.40 20.72
C MET A 126 9.16 -0.38 19.60
N PHE A 127 8.13 -0.63 18.80
CA PHE A 127 7.75 0.22 17.67
C PHE A 127 6.57 1.13 17.98
N ASN A 128 5.92 0.96 19.14
CA ASN A 128 4.85 1.85 19.57
C ASN A 128 5.41 3.25 19.91
N SER A 129 5.18 4.22 19.03
CA SER A 129 5.65 5.60 19.20
C SER A 129 4.67 6.51 19.94
N ARG A 130 3.47 6.03 20.29
CA ARG A 130 2.43 6.84 20.94
C ARG A 130 2.46 6.74 22.46
N ASP A 131 3.08 5.70 22.99
CA ASP A 131 3.17 5.42 24.41
C ASP A 131 4.63 5.43 24.84
N SER A 132 5.02 6.42 25.65
CA SER A 132 6.38 6.54 26.17
C SER A 132 6.76 5.39 27.09
N SER A 133 5.81 4.67 27.69
CA SER A 133 6.06 3.52 28.56
C SER A 133 6.20 2.19 27.79
N ALA A 134 5.81 2.16 26.51
CA ALA A 134 5.72 0.94 25.73
C ALA A 134 7.03 0.12 25.67
N PRO A 135 8.22 0.71 25.41
CA PRO A 135 9.46 -0.07 25.39
C PRO A 135 9.75 -0.79 26.72
N LEU A 136 9.43 -0.18 27.86
CA LEU A 136 9.59 -0.80 29.17
C LEU A 136 8.63 -1.98 29.34
N THR A 137 7.37 -1.84 28.91
CA THR A 137 6.42 -2.96 28.89
C THR A 137 6.89 -4.09 27.97
N GLY A 138 7.46 -3.76 26.81
CA GLY A 138 8.03 -4.75 25.92
C GLY A 138 9.22 -5.51 26.54
N LEU A 139 10.11 -4.83 27.26
CA LEU A 139 11.18 -5.50 28.01
C LEU A 139 10.64 -6.39 29.14
N LYS A 140 9.59 -5.97 29.85
CA LYS A 140 8.92 -6.82 30.86
C LYS A 140 8.41 -8.11 30.22
N CYS A 141 7.80 -8.04 29.04
CA CYS A 141 7.34 -9.22 28.30
C CYS A 141 8.52 -10.15 27.97
N TRP A 142 9.62 -9.60 27.45
CA TRP A 142 10.83 -10.36 27.13
C TRP A 142 11.48 -11.00 28.36
N LYS A 143 11.51 -10.30 29.50
CA LYS A 143 12.02 -10.81 30.77
C LYS A 143 11.19 -12.00 31.25
N LYS A 144 9.86 -11.91 31.19
CA LYS A 144 8.94 -13.00 31.51
C LYS A 144 9.16 -14.20 30.58
N ALA A 145 9.30 -13.97 29.28
CA ALA A 145 9.61 -15.03 28.32
C ALA A 145 10.93 -15.74 28.65
N MET A 146 11.97 -15.00 29.07
CA MET A 146 13.24 -15.59 29.50
C MET A 146 13.11 -16.39 30.80
N THR A 147 12.35 -15.91 31.77
CA THR A 147 12.05 -16.67 33.00
C THR A 147 11.35 -17.97 32.64
N LEU A 148 10.36 -17.94 31.76
CA LEU A 148 9.70 -19.15 31.26
C LEU A 148 10.67 -20.08 30.53
N ARG A 149 11.69 -19.58 29.82
CA ARG A 149 12.69 -20.44 29.15
C ARG A 149 13.68 -21.10 30.11
N TYR A 150 14.21 -20.36 31.08
CA TYR A 150 15.40 -20.77 31.85
C TYR A 150 15.15 -21.00 33.34
N SER A 151 13.98 -20.64 33.85
CA SER A 151 13.57 -20.87 35.24
C SER A 151 12.15 -21.45 35.28
N PRO A 152 11.92 -22.65 34.70
CA PRO A 152 10.62 -23.29 34.73
C PRO A 152 10.21 -23.73 36.14
N ALA A 153 8.92 -24.04 36.30
CA ALA A 153 8.41 -24.76 37.46
C ALA A 153 9.11 -26.13 37.62
N ASP A 154 9.12 -26.67 38.84
CA ASP A 154 9.87 -27.86 39.20
C ASP A 154 9.62 -29.05 38.23
N GLY A 155 10.69 -29.52 37.58
CA GLY A 155 10.70 -30.73 36.76
C GLY A 155 10.76 -30.53 35.24
N GLU A 156 10.55 -29.32 34.70
CA GLU A 156 10.66 -29.11 33.25
C GLU A 156 12.08 -28.70 32.80
N LEU A 157 12.49 -29.12 31.60
CA LEU A 157 13.77 -28.75 31.04
C LEU A 157 13.78 -27.28 30.55
N PRO A 158 14.93 -26.60 30.57
CA PRO A 158 15.10 -25.29 29.94
C PRO A 158 14.87 -25.37 28.42
N ILE A 159 14.27 -24.32 27.85
CA ILE A 159 14.05 -24.19 26.40
C ILE A 159 15.07 -23.19 25.83
N PRO A 160 16.23 -23.64 25.33
CA PRO A 160 17.28 -22.75 24.85
C PRO A 160 16.81 -21.97 23.62
N LYS A 161 17.28 -20.72 23.49
CA LYS A 161 17.07 -19.97 22.25
C LYS A 161 17.97 -20.51 21.14
N ILE A 162 17.36 -20.85 20.02
CA ILE A 162 18.07 -21.18 18.79
C ILE A 162 18.37 -19.86 18.07
N PRO A 163 19.66 -19.53 17.79
CA PRO A 163 19.99 -18.36 17.01
C PRO A 163 19.44 -18.51 15.60
N LEU A 164 18.85 -17.43 15.07
CA LEU A 164 18.56 -17.36 13.64
C LEU A 164 19.89 -17.43 12.87
N ARG A 165 20.11 -18.51 12.12
CA ARG A 165 21.30 -18.67 11.25
C ARG A 165 20.90 -18.48 9.79
N GLY A 166 21.78 -17.85 9.01
CA GLY A 166 21.63 -17.80 7.56
C GLY A 166 20.66 -16.75 7.00
N LEU A 167 20.51 -15.59 7.66
CA LEU A 167 19.83 -14.45 7.04
C LEU A 167 20.63 -14.00 5.80
N LEU A 168 20.02 -14.08 4.62
CA LEU A 168 20.61 -13.72 3.34
C LEU A 168 19.81 -12.57 2.69
N GLY A 169 20.41 -11.90 1.71
CA GLY A 169 19.77 -10.80 0.97
C GLY A 169 19.39 -9.62 1.86
N LEU A 170 18.21 -9.02 1.61
CA LEU A 170 17.72 -7.83 2.31
C LEU A 170 17.56 -8.07 3.81
N SER A 171 17.11 -9.26 4.21
CA SER A 171 16.97 -9.62 5.63
C SER A 171 18.31 -9.57 6.38
N GLY A 172 19.39 -10.04 5.75
CA GLY A 172 20.76 -9.97 6.28
C GLY A 172 21.29 -8.54 6.34
N GLU A 173 21.05 -7.72 5.31
CA GLU A 173 21.50 -6.32 5.30
C GLU A 173 20.77 -5.44 6.33
N VAL A 174 19.50 -5.71 6.61
CA VAL A 174 18.69 -4.95 7.57
C VAL A 174 18.88 -5.46 9.01
N LEU A 175 18.92 -6.77 9.20
CA LEU A 175 18.83 -7.40 10.53
C LEU A 175 20.15 -8.02 11.02
N GLY A 176 21.10 -8.30 10.12
CA GLY A 176 22.28 -9.14 10.37
C GLY A 176 23.38 -8.54 11.26
N SER A 177 23.27 -7.27 11.67
CA SER A 177 24.29 -6.66 12.55
C SER A 177 24.19 -7.09 14.02
N VAL A 178 23.11 -7.77 14.42
CA VAL A 178 22.86 -8.19 15.80
C VAL A 178 22.69 -9.71 15.85
N THR A 179 23.46 -10.38 16.71
CA THR A 179 23.18 -11.77 17.07
C THR A 179 21.77 -11.82 17.68
N GLY A 180 20.80 -12.40 16.98
CA GLY A 180 19.38 -12.48 17.42
C GLY A 180 19.13 -13.23 18.73
N VAL A 181 20.19 -13.59 19.47
CA VAL A 181 20.14 -14.21 20.78
C VAL A 181 19.96 -13.14 21.85
N MET A 182 18.76 -13.11 22.41
CA MET A 182 18.46 -12.36 23.61
C MET A 182 18.86 -13.17 24.83
N LEU A 183 19.81 -12.65 25.60
CA LEU A 183 20.27 -13.21 26.87
C LEU A 183 19.69 -12.38 28.03
N MET A 184 19.38 -13.03 29.16
CA MET A 184 18.79 -12.36 30.33
C MET A 184 19.65 -11.19 30.85
N ARG A 185 20.98 -11.35 30.84
CA ARG A 185 21.94 -10.28 31.19
C ARG A 185 21.80 -9.06 30.27
N ARG A 186 21.63 -9.27 28.96
CA ARG A 186 21.43 -8.18 27.99
C ARG A 186 20.11 -7.46 28.20
N ILE A 187 19.05 -8.14 28.65
CA ILE A 187 17.76 -7.49 28.94
C ILE A 187 17.92 -6.48 30.08
N GLN A 188 18.63 -6.84 31.15
CA GLN A 188 18.89 -5.93 32.28
C GLN A 188 19.77 -4.74 31.86
N GLU A 189 20.79 -4.99 31.03
CA GLU A 189 21.60 -3.92 30.42
C GLU A 189 20.75 -2.99 29.56
N TRP A 190 19.80 -3.52 28.78
CA TRP A 190 18.88 -2.75 27.96
C TRP A 190 17.85 -1.97 28.76
N GLU A 191 17.35 -2.49 29.89
CA GLU A 191 16.51 -1.73 30.82
C GLU A 191 17.25 -0.46 31.29
N GLN A 192 18.54 -0.59 31.66
CA GLN A 192 19.38 0.54 32.05
C GLN A 192 19.75 1.47 30.87
N GLN A 193 19.84 0.92 29.65
CA GLN A 193 20.14 1.70 28.45
C GLN A 193 18.93 2.49 27.94
N LEU A 194 17.72 1.95 28.02
CA LEU A 194 16.48 2.66 27.64
C LEU A 194 16.23 3.91 28.48
N MET A 195 16.67 3.90 29.75
CA MET A 195 16.62 5.08 30.61
C MET A 195 17.54 6.22 30.12
N ARG A 196 18.46 5.93 29.18
CA ARG A 196 19.42 6.89 28.60
C ARG A 196 19.14 7.19 27.12
N ASP A 197 18.74 6.19 26.34
CA ASP A 197 18.39 6.30 24.93
C ASP A 197 17.16 5.43 24.62
N TRP A 198 16.00 6.08 24.57
CA TRP A 198 14.70 5.47 24.30
C TRP A 198 14.58 4.85 22.90
N LEU A 199 15.54 5.09 21.99
CA LEU A 199 15.50 4.70 20.58
C LEU A 199 16.73 3.88 20.16
N SER A 200 17.23 3.02 21.06
CA SER A 200 18.35 2.13 20.76
C SER A 200 18.06 1.28 19.52
N ARG A 201 18.86 1.52 18.47
CA ARG A 201 18.84 0.78 17.20
C ARG A 201 18.96 -0.73 17.41
N THR A 202 19.78 -1.14 18.37
CA THR A 202 20.04 -2.55 18.69
C THR A 202 18.78 -3.24 19.20
N LEU A 203 18.00 -2.56 20.05
CA LEU A 203 16.73 -3.09 20.58
C LEU A 203 15.70 -3.25 19.47
N GLN A 204 15.60 -2.29 18.56
CA GLN A 204 14.68 -2.36 17.43
C GLN A 204 15.05 -3.49 16.47
N ILE A 205 16.33 -3.63 16.13
CA ILE A 205 16.79 -4.74 15.26
C ILE A 205 16.51 -6.08 15.95
N GLN A 206 16.75 -6.19 17.26
CA GLN A 206 16.43 -7.39 18.01
C GLN A 206 14.91 -7.69 18.00
N ALA A 207 14.06 -6.68 18.13
CA ALA A 207 12.62 -6.83 18.03
C ALA A 207 12.18 -7.33 16.64
N LEU A 208 12.74 -6.76 15.56
CA LEU A 208 12.48 -7.22 14.20
C LEU A 208 12.94 -8.66 13.96
N LEU A 209 14.10 -9.05 14.51
CA LEU A 209 14.60 -10.43 14.43
C LEU A 209 13.66 -11.43 15.09
N ILE A 210 13.09 -11.07 16.24
CA ILE A 210 12.11 -11.92 16.95
C ILE A 210 10.84 -12.06 16.12
N GLN A 211 10.29 -10.96 15.63
CA GLN A 211 9.08 -10.99 14.80
C GLN A 211 9.32 -11.80 13.53
N HIS A 212 10.45 -11.58 12.85
CA HIS A 212 10.84 -12.34 11.66
C HIS A 212 10.93 -13.84 11.96
N ARG A 213 11.58 -14.25 13.06
CA ARG A 213 11.67 -15.66 13.47
C ARG A 213 10.28 -16.28 13.66
N ILE A 214 9.46 -15.64 14.50
CA ILE A 214 8.14 -16.18 14.87
C ILE A 214 7.23 -16.25 13.65
N CYS A 215 7.28 -15.26 12.76
CA CYS A 215 6.55 -15.34 11.51
C CYS A 215 7.06 -16.50 10.66
N SER A 216 8.39 -16.62 10.46
CA SER A 216 9.02 -17.64 9.59
C SER A 216 8.82 -19.09 10.06
N GLU A 217 8.83 -19.34 11.38
CA GLU A 217 8.69 -20.69 11.95
C GLU A 217 7.26 -21.25 11.80
N GLU A 218 6.25 -20.37 11.68
CA GLU A 218 4.84 -20.75 11.56
C GLU A 218 4.34 -20.82 10.10
N HIS A 219 5.23 -20.66 9.11
CA HIS A 219 4.93 -20.56 7.67
C HIS A 219 4.17 -21.70 6.97
N PRO A 220 4.07 -22.97 7.45
CA PRO A 220 3.36 -23.99 6.68
C PRO A 220 1.84 -23.74 6.53
N ARG A 221 1.23 -22.92 7.42
CA ARG A 221 -0.22 -22.64 7.43
C ARG A 221 -0.59 -21.16 7.25
N GLN A 222 0.37 -20.22 7.26
CA GLN A 222 0.08 -18.79 7.14
C GLN A 222 -0.28 -18.43 5.69
N THR A 223 -1.51 -17.97 5.48
CA THR A 223 -2.03 -17.51 4.17
C THR A 223 -1.77 -16.03 3.92
N SER A 224 -1.43 -15.24 4.94
CA SER A 224 -1.26 -13.78 4.85
C SER A 224 -0.07 -13.27 5.69
N PRO A 225 0.65 -12.24 5.24
CA PRO A 225 1.80 -11.72 5.97
C PRO A 225 1.39 -11.04 7.28
N SER A 226 2.27 -11.09 8.29
CA SER A 226 1.97 -10.50 9.61
C SER A 226 1.89 -8.97 9.56
N CYS A 227 0.71 -8.41 9.82
CA CYS A 227 0.49 -6.96 9.81
C CYS A 227 1.35 -6.23 10.85
N LEU A 228 1.61 -6.86 12.00
CA LEU A 228 2.49 -6.28 13.02
C LEU A 228 3.94 -6.23 12.61
N TYR A 229 4.43 -7.27 11.92
CA TYR A 229 5.79 -7.26 11.41
C TYR A 229 5.97 -6.18 10.34
N ILE A 230 5.03 -6.08 9.40
CA ILE A 230 5.00 -5.02 8.38
C ILE A 230 4.99 -3.63 9.03
N LYS A 231 4.12 -3.41 10.02
CA LYS A 231 4.04 -2.12 10.72
C LYS A 231 5.32 -1.78 11.48
N SER A 232 5.98 -2.79 12.04
CA SER A 232 7.26 -2.64 12.75
C SER A 232 8.38 -2.26 11.78
N LEU A 233 8.47 -2.94 10.62
CA LEU A 233 9.38 -2.58 9.53
C LEU A 233 9.13 -1.16 9.01
N LEU A 234 7.87 -0.79 8.77
CA LEU A 234 7.50 0.55 8.34
C LEU A 234 7.94 1.62 9.35
N THR A 235 7.68 1.38 10.63
CA THR A 235 8.06 2.30 11.70
C THR A 235 9.57 2.43 11.81
N TYR A 236 10.30 1.32 11.70
CA TYR A 236 11.76 1.31 11.69
C TYR A 236 12.33 2.09 10.50
N GLY A 237 11.84 1.79 9.29
CA GLY A 237 12.23 2.48 8.05
C GLY A 237 11.96 3.99 8.12
N ASN A 238 10.83 4.39 8.69
CA ASN A 238 10.48 5.80 8.89
C ASN A 238 11.45 6.52 9.84
N ARG A 239 11.88 5.88 10.93
CA ARG A 239 12.89 6.43 11.83
C ARG A 239 14.24 6.56 11.12
N LEU A 240 14.62 5.58 10.30
CA LEU A 240 15.83 5.63 9.47
C LEU A 240 15.79 6.80 8.48
N PHE A 241 14.65 6.98 7.80
CA PHE A 241 14.43 8.08 6.87
C PHE A 241 14.62 9.45 7.52
N VAL A 242 13.97 9.68 8.68
CA VAL A 242 14.10 10.93 9.43
C VAL A 242 15.53 11.16 9.89
N SER A 243 16.25 10.10 10.27
CA SER A 243 17.66 10.18 10.66
C SER A 243 18.65 10.38 9.50
N GLY A 244 18.16 10.48 8.26
CA GLY A 244 19.00 10.68 7.06
C GLY A 244 19.75 9.43 6.57
N ARG A 245 19.47 8.25 7.13
CA ARG A 245 20.07 6.97 6.71
C ARG A 245 19.26 6.32 5.59
N TYR A 246 19.26 6.95 4.42
CA TYR A 246 18.40 6.58 3.29
C TYR A 246 18.75 5.20 2.69
N ASP A 247 20.02 4.82 2.67
CA ASP A 247 20.51 3.50 2.25
C ASP A 247 19.85 2.37 3.04
N ARG A 248 19.86 2.47 4.37
CA ARG A 248 19.23 1.48 5.25
C ARG A 248 17.72 1.54 5.21
N ALA A 249 17.16 2.75 5.07
CA ALA A 249 15.72 2.93 4.93
C ALA A 249 15.19 2.24 3.67
N ILE A 250 15.89 2.36 2.53
CA ILE A 250 15.58 1.66 1.28
C ILE A 250 15.54 0.16 1.52
N ASN A 251 16.60 -0.43 2.09
CA ASN A 251 16.63 -1.86 2.36
C ASN A 251 15.47 -2.32 3.26
N THR A 252 15.09 -1.50 4.24
CA THR A 252 13.97 -1.80 5.14
C THR A 252 12.63 -1.76 4.40
N TYR A 253 12.42 -0.77 3.54
CA TYR A 253 11.22 -0.67 2.71
C TYR A 253 11.16 -1.77 1.64
N LEU A 254 12.28 -2.14 1.01
CA LEU A 254 12.34 -3.25 0.07
C LEU A 254 12.09 -4.59 0.76
N LEU A 255 12.64 -4.81 1.96
CA LEU A 255 12.33 -6.00 2.77
C LEU A 255 10.83 -6.04 3.10
N LEU A 256 10.25 -4.91 3.50
CA LEU A 256 8.81 -4.81 3.72
C LEU A 256 8.03 -5.23 2.48
N LEU A 257 8.39 -4.72 1.30
CA LEU A 257 7.75 -5.10 0.04
C LEU A 257 7.95 -6.61 -0.26
N GLU A 258 9.13 -7.17 -0.05
CA GLU A 258 9.39 -8.61 -0.23
C GLU A 258 8.48 -9.48 0.64
N GLN A 259 8.21 -9.09 1.89
CA GLN A 259 7.28 -9.81 2.76
C GLN A 259 5.83 -9.79 2.24
N MET A 260 5.52 -8.95 1.26
CA MET A 260 4.19 -8.82 0.66
C MET A 260 4.04 -9.58 -0.66
N THR A 261 5.00 -10.41 -1.07
CA THR A 261 4.84 -11.22 -2.29
C THR A 261 3.67 -12.20 -2.12
N GLY A 262 2.65 -12.08 -2.98
CA GLY A 262 1.40 -12.88 -2.89
C GLY A 262 0.23 -12.15 -2.20
N PHE A 263 0.42 -10.89 -1.83
CA PHE A 263 -0.62 -10.03 -1.26
C PHE A 263 -1.78 -9.77 -2.24
N ASP A 264 -3.02 -10.00 -1.79
CA ASP A 264 -4.24 -9.62 -2.52
C ASP A 264 -4.83 -8.31 -1.96
N PRO A 265 -4.76 -7.19 -2.72
CA PRO A 265 -5.34 -5.91 -2.32
C PRO A 265 -6.85 -5.97 -2.07
N LYS A 266 -7.59 -6.89 -2.72
CA LYS A 266 -9.05 -7.02 -2.59
C LYS A 266 -9.46 -7.64 -1.25
N MET A 267 -8.58 -8.42 -0.64
CA MET A 267 -8.82 -9.09 0.64
C MET A 267 -8.29 -8.30 1.83
N THR A 268 -7.69 -7.13 1.60
CA THR A 268 -6.94 -6.40 2.63
C THR A 268 -7.71 -5.22 3.23
N HIS A 269 -7.56 -5.04 4.55
CA HIS A 269 -8.09 -3.91 5.27
C HIS A 269 -7.53 -2.55 4.74
N PRO A 270 -8.37 -1.52 4.51
CA PRO A 270 -7.97 -0.23 3.90
C PRO A 270 -6.77 0.48 4.55
N ILE A 271 -6.60 0.33 5.88
CA ILE A 271 -5.48 0.93 6.63
C ILE A 271 -4.11 0.41 6.14
N ALA A 272 -4.02 -0.84 5.69
CA ALA A 272 -2.77 -1.38 5.15
C ALA A 272 -2.41 -0.73 3.80
N ILE A 273 -3.41 -0.44 2.95
CA ILE A 273 -3.22 0.24 1.65
C ILE A 273 -2.66 1.65 1.86
N GLU A 274 -3.16 2.40 2.85
CA GLU A 274 -2.64 3.71 3.20
C GLU A 274 -1.17 3.63 3.65
N ASP A 275 -0.85 2.69 4.55
CA ASP A 275 0.52 2.44 5.01
C ASP A 275 1.45 2.07 3.84
N PHE A 276 0.97 1.33 2.83
CA PHE A 276 1.74 1.02 1.62
C PHE A 276 2.00 2.23 0.74
N ASN A 277 0.99 3.08 0.50
CA ASN A 277 1.18 4.31 -0.27
C ASN A 277 2.22 5.22 0.41
N VAL A 278 2.15 5.36 1.73
CA VAL A 278 3.15 6.10 2.52
C VAL A 278 4.54 5.49 2.37
N THR A 279 4.65 4.16 2.39
CA THR A 279 5.92 3.43 2.21
C THR A 279 6.54 3.72 0.84
N LEU A 280 5.76 3.54 -0.23
CA LEU A 280 6.22 3.77 -1.61
C LEU A 280 6.60 5.24 -1.85
N GLY A 281 5.85 6.19 -1.29
CA GLY A 281 6.19 7.61 -1.34
C GLY A 281 7.51 7.95 -0.64
N LYS A 282 7.77 7.33 0.52
CA LYS A 282 9.06 7.49 1.23
C LYS A 282 10.21 6.80 0.50
N LEU A 283 9.97 5.65 -0.11
CA LEU A 283 10.95 4.94 -0.93
C LEU A 283 11.36 5.79 -2.15
N SER A 284 10.39 6.34 -2.90
CA SER A 284 10.64 7.32 -3.97
C SER A 284 11.47 8.51 -3.47
N SER A 285 11.13 9.05 -2.31
CA SER A 285 11.88 10.15 -1.69
C SER A 285 13.32 9.77 -1.31
N CYS A 286 13.55 8.55 -0.82
CA CYS A 286 14.91 8.05 -0.56
C CYS A 286 15.74 8.00 -1.84
N PHE A 287 15.19 7.41 -2.91
CA PHE A 287 15.89 7.31 -4.18
C PHE A 287 16.21 8.69 -4.78
N LYS A 288 15.26 9.62 -4.77
CA LYS A 288 15.49 11.02 -5.20
C LYS A 288 16.60 11.70 -4.39
N LYS A 289 16.73 11.42 -3.09
CA LYS A 289 17.82 11.96 -2.26
C LYS A 289 19.16 11.32 -2.61
N LEU A 290 19.22 10.01 -2.84
CA LEU A 290 20.44 9.33 -3.29
C LEU A 290 20.88 9.79 -4.69
N LEU A 291 19.93 10.09 -5.59
CA LEU A 291 20.22 10.64 -6.92
C LEU A 291 20.92 12.02 -6.87
N ARG A 292 20.80 12.75 -5.76
CA ARG A 292 21.47 14.06 -5.56
C ARG A 292 22.87 13.94 -4.96
N GLU A 293 23.24 12.79 -4.41
CA GLU A 293 24.60 12.53 -3.88
C GLU A 293 25.61 12.46 -5.03
N PRO A 294 26.93 12.63 -4.83
CA PRO A 294 27.91 12.48 -5.91
C PRO A 294 27.90 11.08 -6.54
N LEU A 295 28.22 10.97 -7.84
CA LEU A 295 28.27 9.70 -8.58
C LEU A 295 29.20 8.64 -7.92
N THR A 296 30.25 9.10 -7.24
CA THR A 296 31.24 8.26 -6.55
C THR A 296 30.80 7.83 -5.13
N SER A 297 29.65 8.28 -4.66
CA SER A 297 29.18 8.00 -3.30
C SER A 297 28.77 6.53 -3.16
N PRO A 298 29.31 5.77 -2.18
CA PRO A 298 28.92 4.37 -1.96
C PRO A 298 27.44 4.23 -1.60
N LYS A 299 26.79 5.31 -1.12
CA LYS A 299 25.35 5.31 -0.84
C LYS A 299 24.49 5.08 -2.09
N ARG A 300 25.02 5.37 -3.29
CA ARG A 300 24.31 5.16 -4.57
C ARG A 300 24.24 3.69 -4.99
N GLU A 301 24.95 2.77 -4.32
CA GLU A 301 24.87 1.32 -4.61
C GLU A 301 23.43 0.77 -4.56
N LYS A 302 22.52 1.43 -3.83
CA LYS A 302 21.11 1.04 -3.73
C LYS A 302 20.23 1.53 -4.88
N LEU A 303 20.73 2.43 -5.73
CA LEU A 303 20.07 2.87 -6.96
C LEU A 303 20.34 1.86 -8.07
N THR A 304 19.66 0.71 -8.02
CA THR A 304 19.73 -0.31 -9.07
C THR A 304 18.38 -0.42 -9.79
N PRO A 305 18.36 -0.76 -11.09
CA PRO A 305 17.13 -1.04 -11.81
C PRO A 305 16.25 -2.08 -11.09
N ALA A 306 16.86 -3.14 -10.56
CA ALA A 306 16.16 -4.19 -9.82
C ALA A 306 15.37 -3.66 -8.60
N ASN A 307 15.97 -2.77 -7.80
CA ASN A 307 15.29 -2.19 -6.62
C ASN A 307 14.12 -1.29 -7.02
N ILE A 308 14.26 -0.55 -8.13
CA ILE A 308 13.22 0.35 -8.64
C ILE A 308 12.09 -0.46 -9.28
N LEU A 309 12.42 -1.50 -10.05
CA LEU A 309 11.45 -2.43 -10.66
C LEU A 309 10.62 -3.15 -9.59
N MET A 310 11.24 -3.54 -8.47
CA MET A 310 10.50 -4.10 -7.33
C MET A 310 9.46 -3.10 -6.81
N ALA A 311 9.80 -1.83 -6.66
CA ALA A 311 8.84 -0.81 -6.24
C ALA A 311 7.70 -0.61 -7.27
N ILE A 312 8.03 -0.59 -8.57
CA ILE A 312 7.04 -0.48 -9.65
C ILE A 312 6.06 -1.66 -9.63
N LYS A 313 6.57 -2.90 -9.49
CA LYS A 313 5.74 -4.12 -9.36
C LYS A 313 4.70 -3.99 -8.24
N PHE A 314 5.09 -3.43 -7.09
CA PHE A 314 4.16 -3.23 -5.98
C PHE A 314 3.17 -2.09 -6.23
N CYS A 315 3.60 -1.01 -6.89
CA CYS A 315 2.69 0.05 -7.32
C CYS A 315 1.63 -0.46 -8.31
N THR A 316 1.95 -1.41 -9.19
CA THR A 316 0.98 -1.98 -10.14
C THR A 316 0.09 -3.04 -9.50
N THR A 317 0.57 -3.69 -8.42
CA THR A 317 -0.23 -4.65 -7.64
C THR A 317 -1.28 -3.94 -6.79
N ILE A 318 -0.91 -2.82 -6.15
CA ILE A 318 -1.83 -2.02 -5.33
C ILE A 318 -2.50 -0.98 -6.23
N ALA A 319 -3.75 -1.24 -6.59
CA ALA A 319 -4.57 -0.36 -7.42
C ALA A 319 -4.61 1.09 -6.88
N ASN A 320 -4.78 2.10 -7.76
CA ASN A 320 -4.75 3.55 -7.46
C ASN A 320 -3.40 4.22 -7.12
N LEU A 321 -2.25 3.74 -7.63
CA LEU A 321 -0.93 4.35 -7.38
C LEU A 321 -0.24 4.96 -8.62
N VAL A 322 -1.00 5.43 -9.63
CA VAL A 322 -0.50 6.04 -10.89
C VAL A 322 0.66 7.02 -10.65
N GLY A 323 0.46 8.00 -9.76
CA GLY A 323 1.47 9.01 -9.48
C GLY A 323 2.77 8.45 -8.87
N ARG A 324 2.67 7.32 -8.13
CA ARG A 324 3.84 6.61 -7.59
C ARG A 324 4.58 5.83 -8.67
N ILE A 325 3.86 5.19 -9.59
CA ILE A 325 4.47 4.52 -10.74
C ILE A 325 5.32 5.53 -11.52
N TYR A 326 4.76 6.70 -11.82
CA TYR A 326 5.47 7.72 -12.57
C TYR A 326 6.72 8.25 -11.84
N ASP A 327 6.62 8.48 -10.53
CA ASP A 327 7.76 8.83 -9.68
C ASP A 327 8.95 7.86 -9.85
N PHE A 328 8.68 6.55 -9.87
CA PHE A 328 9.73 5.53 -10.03
C PHE A 328 10.25 5.43 -11.45
N LEU A 329 9.42 5.68 -12.47
CA LEU A 329 9.87 5.69 -13.87
C LEU A 329 10.84 6.83 -14.17
N ILE A 330 10.63 8.01 -13.58
CA ILE A 330 11.59 9.12 -13.68
C ILE A 330 12.93 8.71 -13.06
N ILE A 331 12.89 8.17 -11.84
CA ILE A 331 14.08 7.70 -11.14
C ILE A 331 14.81 6.63 -11.97
N LEU A 332 14.08 5.69 -12.58
CA LEU A 332 14.64 4.63 -13.40
C LEU A 332 15.35 5.19 -14.65
N ALA A 333 14.75 6.18 -15.30
CA ALA A 333 15.32 6.85 -16.46
C ALA A 333 16.65 7.56 -16.14
N ASP A 334 16.77 8.14 -14.94
CA ASP A 334 17.99 8.79 -14.46
C ASP A 334 19.09 7.79 -14.06
N VAL A 335 18.71 6.67 -13.43
CA VAL A 335 19.66 5.67 -12.91
C VAL A 335 20.28 4.83 -14.01
N SER A 336 19.52 4.47 -15.05
CA SER A 336 20.00 3.56 -16.08
C SER A 336 19.43 3.94 -17.46
N PRO A 337 20.08 4.86 -18.19
CA PRO A 337 19.59 5.29 -19.51
C PRO A 337 19.57 4.15 -20.55
N GLN A 338 20.27 3.04 -20.30
CA GLN A 338 20.23 1.79 -21.08
C GLN A 338 20.02 0.59 -20.13
N MET A 339 18.77 0.27 -19.82
CA MET A 339 18.44 -0.97 -19.11
C MET A 339 18.78 -2.19 -19.96
N ASN A 340 19.15 -3.31 -19.32
CA ASN A 340 19.36 -4.57 -20.03
C ASN A 340 18.02 -5.12 -20.57
N SER A 341 18.08 -6.12 -21.47
CA SER A 341 16.88 -6.68 -22.11
C SER A 341 15.90 -7.30 -21.11
N GLN A 342 16.39 -7.87 -20.01
CA GLN A 342 15.57 -8.53 -19.00
C GLN A 342 14.81 -7.52 -18.15
N ASP A 343 15.50 -6.48 -17.68
CA ASP A 343 14.92 -5.39 -16.88
C ASP A 343 13.89 -4.62 -17.71
N ASN A 344 14.15 -4.39 -19.00
CA ASN A 344 13.18 -3.79 -19.93
C ASN A 344 11.93 -4.66 -20.07
N LYS A 345 12.10 -5.98 -20.22
CA LYS A 345 10.98 -6.91 -20.32
C LYS A 345 10.13 -6.91 -19.03
N GLN A 346 10.77 -6.93 -17.87
CA GLN A 346 10.08 -6.85 -16.58
C GLN A 346 9.31 -5.53 -16.41
N LEU A 347 9.92 -4.42 -16.83
CA LEU A 347 9.26 -3.12 -16.82
C LEU A 347 8.00 -3.13 -17.69
N GLU A 348 8.12 -3.62 -18.92
CA GLU A 348 6.99 -3.74 -19.86
C GLU A 348 5.88 -4.62 -19.30
N GLU A 349 6.23 -5.78 -18.74
CA GLU A 349 5.26 -6.69 -18.10
C GLU A 349 4.51 -6.01 -16.96
N HIS A 350 5.20 -5.30 -16.06
CA HIS A 350 4.57 -4.60 -14.94
C HIS A 350 3.66 -3.45 -15.40
N ILE A 351 4.12 -2.62 -16.34
CA ILE A 351 3.36 -1.46 -16.82
C ILE A 351 2.16 -1.89 -17.67
N SER A 352 2.29 -2.94 -18.48
CA SER A 352 1.20 -3.43 -19.35
C SER A 352 -0.05 -3.82 -18.56
N ILE A 353 0.11 -4.36 -17.36
CA ILE A 353 -1.01 -4.73 -16.47
C ILE A 353 -1.85 -3.51 -16.10
N TYR A 354 -1.22 -2.33 -16.00
CA TYR A 354 -1.81 -1.13 -15.45
C TYR A 354 -2.22 -0.11 -16.52
N ILE A 355 -1.81 -0.29 -17.77
CA ILE A 355 -1.83 0.80 -18.75
C ILE A 355 -3.22 1.34 -19.11
N ASN A 356 -4.23 0.47 -19.03
CA ASN A 356 -5.63 0.79 -19.28
C ASN A 356 -6.51 0.68 -18.01
N SER A 357 -5.90 0.67 -16.81
CA SER A 357 -6.68 0.59 -15.58
C SER A 357 -7.38 1.93 -15.31
N ASN A 358 -8.67 2.00 -15.63
CA ASN A 358 -9.53 3.12 -15.30
C ASN A 358 -10.05 2.95 -13.86
N GLU A 359 -9.35 3.51 -12.87
CA GLU A 359 -9.88 3.62 -11.51
C GLU A 359 -10.22 5.06 -11.12
N LYS A 360 -11.02 5.18 -10.07
CA LYS A 360 -11.98 6.25 -9.68
C LYS A 360 -11.51 7.71 -9.63
N ASP A 361 -10.24 8.00 -9.91
CA ASP A 361 -9.69 9.34 -10.12
C ASP A 361 -9.09 9.52 -11.55
N SER A 362 -9.57 8.75 -12.54
CA SER A 362 -9.46 8.82 -14.03
C SER A 362 -8.18 9.32 -14.72
N SER A 363 -7.11 9.59 -13.99
CA SER A 363 -5.84 10.09 -14.50
C SER A 363 -5.01 8.91 -15.02
N THR A 364 -4.94 8.71 -16.35
CA THR A 364 -4.07 7.67 -16.92
C THR A 364 -2.58 8.00 -16.72
N LEU A 365 -1.69 7.02 -16.95
CA LEU A 365 -0.23 7.23 -16.93
C LEU A 365 0.22 8.35 -17.90
N LEU A 366 -0.48 8.54 -19.02
CA LEU A 366 -0.22 9.63 -19.96
C LEU A 366 -0.55 10.99 -19.34
N HIS A 367 -1.64 11.13 -18.57
CA HIS A 367 -1.95 12.38 -17.86
C HIS A 367 -0.88 12.71 -16.82
N ALA A 368 -0.41 11.71 -16.06
CA ALA A 368 0.66 11.89 -15.07
C ALA A 368 1.98 12.35 -15.73
N ALA A 369 2.29 11.85 -16.93
CA ALA A 369 3.53 12.15 -17.64
C ALA A 369 3.65 13.59 -18.17
N ILE A 370 2.53 14.32 -18.22
CA ILE A 370 2.43 15.64 -18.84
C ILE A 370 2.59 16.78 -17.80
N TRP A 371 2.56 16.47 -16.51
CA TRP A 371 2.71 17.47 -15.46
C TRP A 371 4.11 18.13 -15.47
N PRO A 372 4.21 19.43 -15.12
CA PRO A 372 5.47 20.18 -15.20
C PRO A 372 6.58 19.58 -14.31
N TYR A 373 7.84 19.84 -14.68
CA TYR A 373 9.07 19.42 -13.97
C TYR A 373 9.43 17.93 -14.05
N GLN A 374 8.70 17.13 -14.83
CA GLN A 374 8.90 15.69 -14.92
C GLN A 374 8.77 15.16 -16.36
N PHE A 375 9.10 15.98 -17.35
CA PHE A 375 8.85 15.69 -18.76
C PHE A 375 9.80 14.61 -19.29
N ASN A 376 9.29 13.43 -19.64
CA ASN A 376 10.11 12.30 -20.10
C ASN A 376 9.51 11.61 -21.34
N LEU A 377 10.07 11.94 -22.50
CA LEU A 377 9.66 11.38 -23.80
C LEU A 377 9.83 9.86 -23.88
N LYS A 378 10.83 9.27 -23.20
CA LYS A 378 11.02 7.81 -23.21
C LYS A 378 9.87 7.09 -22.52
N SER A 379 9.41 7.60 -21.38
CA SER A 379 8.26 7.04 -20.65
C SER A 379 6.98 7.16 -21.46
N ILE A 380 6.75 8.31 -22.11
CA ILE A 380 5.57 8.53 -22.97
C ILE A 380 5.57 7.55 -24.16
N ASN A 381 6.70 7.41 -24.85
CA ASN A 381 6.85 6.42 -25.94
C ASN A 381 6.64 4.98 -25.47
N LEU A 382 7.14 4.63 -24.28
CA LEU A 382 6.91 3.33 -23.68
C LEU A 382 5.41 3.08 -23.46
N PHE A 383 4.69 4.06 -22.89
CA PHE A 383 3.26 3.92 -22.63
C PHE A 383 2.46 3.74 -23.92
N LEU A 384 2.72 4.56 -24.94
CA LEU A 384 2.03 4.47 -26.22
C LEU A 384 2.31 3.13 -26.92
N ARG A 385 3.57 2.67 -26.90
CA ARG A 385 3.95 1.35 -27.45
C ARG A 385 3.24 0.19 -26.75
N LEU A 386 3.01 0.31 -25.45
CA LEU A 386 2.29 -0.68 -24.65
C LEU A 386 0.76 -0.58 -24.79
N GLY A 387 0.25 0.33 -25.63
CA GLY A 387 -1.18 0.44 -25.94
C GLY A 387 -1.97 1.40 -25.03
N ALA A 388 -1.30 2.38 -24.40
CA ALA A 388 -2.01 3.46 -23.72
C ALA A 388 -2.87 4.25 -24.72
N ASP A 389 -4.15 4.43 -24.41
CA ASP A 389 -5.04 5.24 -25.22
C ASP A 389 -4.72 6.75 -25.08
N PRO A 390 -4.25 7.44 -26.13
CA PRO A 390 -3.97 8.88 -26.08
C PRO A 390 -5.23 9.74 -25.94
N ASN A 391 -6.42 9.16 -26.17
CA ASN A 391 -7.71 9.83 -26.10
C ASN A 391 -8.46 9.59 -24.78
N ALA A 392 -7.90 8.78 -23.88
CA ALA A 392 -8.47 8.61 -22.55
C ALA A 392 -8.61 9.97 -21.84
N THR A 393 -9.72 10.16 -21.16
CA THR A 393 -10.04 11.41 -20.44
C THR A 393 -9.86 11.26 -18.94
N ASP A 394 -9.32 12.29 -18.29
CA ASP A 394 -9.22 12.41 -16.84
C ASP A 394 -10.58 12.70 -16.16
N MET A 395 -10.55 12.97 -14.85
CA MET A 395 -11.75 13.26 -14.03
C MET A 395 -12.46 14.55 -14.41
N TYR A 396 -11.79 15.40 -15.19
CA TYR A 396 -12.31 16.64 -15.71
C TYR A 396 -12.74 16.50 -17.18
N GLY A 397 -12.75 15.28 -17.74
CA GLY A 397 -13.04 15.06 -19.15
C GLY A 397 -11.94 15.57 -20.09
N LYS A 398 -10.73 15.82 -19.58
CA LYS A 398 -9.60 16.32 -20.36
C LYS A 398 -8.71 15.17 -20.79
N THR A 399 -8.36 15.12 -22.06
CA THR A 399 -7.32 14.20 -22.55
C THR A 399 -5.93 14.68 -22.16
N ALA A 400 -4.93 13.80 -22.28
CA ALA A 400 -3.52 14.12 -22.19
C ALA A 400 -3.13 15.38 -23.00
N LEU A 401 -3.62 15.49 -24.25
CA LEU A 401 -3.38 16.65 -25.12
C LEU A 401 -3.99 17.95 -24.58
N HIS A 402 -5.18 17.92 -23.97
CA HIS A 402 -5.78 19.11 -23.35
C HIS A 402 -4.92 19.61 -22.19
N ILE A 403 -4.44 18.71 -21.33
CA ILE A 403 -3.53 19.08 -20.25
C ILE A 403 -2.26 19.68 -20.85
N LEU A 404 -1.64 19.03 -21.83
CA LEU A 404 -0.40 19.50 -22.44
C LEU A 404 -0.54 20.90 -23.06
N ALA A 405 -1.64 21.16 -23.77
CA ALA A 405 -1.94 22.46 -24.38
C ALA A 405 -1.99 23.58 -23.33
N SER A 406 -2.58 23.33 -22.16
CA SER A 406 -2.71 24.32 -21.07
C SER A 406 -1.38 24.68 -20.39
N LYS A 407 -0.28 23.96 -20.69
CA LYS A 407 1.00 24.08 -19.98
C LYS A 407 2.09 24.78 -20.78
N TRP A 408 1.79 25.33 -21.96
CA TRP A 408 2.78 26.05 -22.78
C TRP A 408 3.60 27.09 -22.00
N PHE A 409 2.96 27.80 -21.06
CA PHE A 409 3.62 28.81 -20.24
C PHE A 409 4.81 28.30 -19.40
N TRP A 410 4.89 27.01 -19.12
CA TRP A 410 6.02 26.43 -18.40
C TRP A 410 7.24 26.16 -19.31
N TYR A 411 7.05 26.11 -20.63
CA TYR A 411 8.05 25.62 -21.58
C TYR A 411 8.54 26.67 -22.59
N TRP A 412 7.79 27.76 -22.81
CA TRP A 412 8.08 28.73 -23.89
C TRP A 412 9.46 29.41 -23.80
N HIS A 413 10.04 29.56 -22.60
CA HIS A 413 11.36 30.17 -22.39
C HIS A 413 12.42 29.17 -21.89
N SER A 414 12.10 27.86 -21.84
CA SER A 414 13.01 26.83 -21.36
C SER A 414 13.75 26.14 -22.51
N LYS A 415 14.86 25.45 -22.19
CA LYS A 415 15.56 24.56 -23.14
C LYS A 415 14.69 23.35 -23.55
N GLU A 416 13.56 23.14 -22.89
CA GLU A 416 12.64 22.02 -23.13
C GLU A 416 11.48 22.38 -24.07
N SER A 417 11.46 23.57 -24.68
CA SER A 417 10.46 23.94 -25.69
C SER A 417 10.42 22.96 -26.87
N GLU A 418 11.59 22.49 -27.32
CA GLU A 418 11.71 21.48 -28.36
C GLU A 418 11.17 20.12 -27.90
N LEU A 419 11.49 19.73 -26.66
CA LEU A 419 10.99 18.48 -26.07
C LEU A 419 9.46 18.52 -25.92
N TYR A 420 8.89 19.67 -25.52
CA TYR A 420 7.44 19.90 -25.47
C TYR A 420 6.79 19.63 -26.82
N VAL A 421 7.34 20.19 -27.90
CA VAL A 421 6.85 19.99 -29.26
C VAL A 421 6.95 18.52 -29.66
N GLN A 422 8.07 17.85 -29.36
CA GLN A 422 8.24 16.42 -29.64
C GLN A 422 7.20 15.56 -28.94
N VAL A 423 6.89 15.84 -27.67
CA VAL A 423 5.85 15.11 -26.94
C VAL A 423 4.46 15.40 -27.51
N PHE A 424 4.18 16.66 -27.86
CA PHE A 424 2.93 17.02 -28.52
C PHE A 424 2.76 16.26 -29.83
N GLN A 425 3.80 16.22 -30.66
CA GLN A 425 3.82 15.47 -31.91
C GLN A 425 3.65 13.97 -31.68
N THR A 426 4.36 13.40 -30.69
CA THR A 426 4.26 11.98 -30.35
C THR A 426 2.84 11.57 -29.98
N LEU A 427 2.11 12.39 -29.21
CA LEU A 427 0.72 12.11 -28.85
C LEU A 427 -0.23 12.20 -30.06
N VAL A 428 -0.01 13.16 -30.95
CA VAL A 428 -0.79 13.31 -32.20
C VAL A 428 -0.51 12.12 -33.14
N ASP A 429 0.76 11.76 -33.34
CA ASP A 429 1.19 10.63 -34.18
C ASP A 429 0.65 9.30 -33.66
N ALA A 430 0.48 9.17 -32.34
CA ALA A 430 -0.14 8.00 -31.72
C ALA A 430 -1.67 7.95 -31.83
N GLY A 431 -2.31 8.93 -32.50
CA GLY A 431 -3.75 8.98 -32.71
C GLY A 431 -4.52 9.85 -31.71
N GLY A 432 -3.85 10.76 -31.00
CA GLY A 432 -4.48 11.73 -30.12
C GLY A 432 -5.31 12.75 -30.91
N HIS A 433 -6.62 12.77 -30.67
CA HIS A 433 -7.56 13.64 -31.35
C HIS A 433 -7.49 15.07 -30.81
N LEU A 434 -7.26 16.03 -31.72
CA LEU A 434 -7.27 17.47 -31.42
C LEU A 434 -8.68 18.05 -31.28
N ASP A 435 -9.67 17.30 -31.77
CA ASP A 435 -11.07 17.72 -31.88
C ASP A 435 -11.96 17.33 -30.71
N MET A 436 -11.45 16.49 -29.80
CA MET A 436 -12.14 16.13 -28.56
C MET A 436 -12.47 17.41 -27.79
N MET A 437 -13.62 17.41 -27.12
CA MET A 437 -14.08 18.53 -26.31
C MET A 437 -14.11 18.18 -24.83
N THR A 438 -13.66 19.11 -24.00
CA THR A 438 -13.92 19.06 -22.56
C THR A 438 -15.41 19.27 -22.27
N PRO A 439 -15.90 18.98 -21.05
CA PRO A 439 -17.27 19.31 -20.64
C PRO A 439 -17.65 20.79 -20.83
N GLU A 440 -16.67 21.69 -20.80
CA GLU A 440 -16.83 23.13 -21.04
C GLU A 440 -16.86 23.50 -22.54
N GLY A 441 -16.71 22.52 -23.44
CA GLY A 441 -16.70 22.73 -24.89
C GLY A 441 -15.36 23.23 -25.44
N GLU A 442 -14.28 23.14 -24.66
CA GLU A 442 -12.94 23.53 -25.09
C GLU A 442 -12.28 22.39 -25.89
N THR A 443 -11.61 22.72 -27.00
CA THR A 443 -10.77 21.80 -27.77
C THR A 443 -9.30 21.99 -27.42
N VAL A 444 -8.44 21.04 -27.79
CA VAL A 444 -6.98 21.18 -27.66
C VAL A 444 -6.48 22.46 -28.34
N ALA A 445 -6.96 22.75 -29.56
CA ALA A 445 -6.58 23.94 -30.31
C ALA A 445 -7.02 25.25 -29.65
N SER A 446 -8.23 25.30 -29.06
CA SER A 446 -8.71 26.51 -28.37
C SER A 446 -7.94 26.77 -27.08
N ILE A 447 -7.65 25.72 -26.30
CA ILE A 447 -6.82 25.84 -25.08
C ILE A 447 -5.41 26.31 -25.44
N LEU A 448 -4.81 25.73 -26.48
CA LEU A 448 -3.47 26.09 -26.93
C LEU A 448 -3.41 27.55 -27.41
N LYS A 449 -4.41 27.99 -28.19
CA LYS A 449 -4.52 29.37 -28.68
C LYS A 449 -4.55 30.38 -27.53
N GLU A 450 -5.34 30.11 -26.49
CA GLU A 450 -5.39 30.99 -25.32
C GLU A 450 -4.10 30.89 -24.49
N SER A 451 -3.51 29.71 -24.39
CA SER A 451 -2.26 29.48 -23.62
C SER A 451 -1.03 30.14 -24.24
N VAL A 452 -1.00 30.33 -25.56
CA VAL A 452 0.07 31.01 -26.29
C VAL A 452 -0.18 32.53 -26.36
N ARG A 453 -1.38 33.00 -26.02
CA ARG A 453 -1.76 34.41 -26.09
C ARG A 453 -0.89 35.26 -25.16
N GLY A 454 -0.19 36.23 -25.72
CA GLY A 454 0.68 37.15 -24.97
C GLY A 454 2.15 36.74 -24.87
N TYR A 455 2.55 35.62 -25.47
CA TYR A 455 3.95 35.23 -25.60
C TYR A 455 4.52 35.68 -26.96
N SER A 456 5.79 36.07 -26.98
CA SER A 456 6.47 36.62 -28.17
C SER A 456 6.87 35.56 -29.21
N TYR A 457 6.88 34.28 -28.82
CA TYR A 457 7.28 33.17 -29.67
C TYR A 457 6.29 32.01 -29.53
N CYS A 458 5.81 31.52 -30.67
CA CYS A 458 5.09 30.26 -30.80
C CYS A 458 5.86 29.36 -31.75
N HIS A 459 5.98 28.08 -31.42
CA HIS A 459 6.64 27.13 -32.31
C HIS A 459 5.79 26.88 -33.57
N PRO A 460 6.36 26.84 -34.79
CA PRO A 460 5.60 26.71 -36.04
C PRO A 460 4.65 25.51 -36.08
N TYR A 461 5.05 24.38 -35.49
CA TYR A 461 4.19 23.21 -35.35
C TYR A 461 2.92 23.51 -34.54
N LEU A 462 3.04 24.24 -33.42
CA LEU A 462 1.91 24.61 -32.58
C LEU A 462 1.01 25.64 -33.28
N GLU A 463 1.59 26.57 -34.04
CA GLU A 463 0.83 27.48 -34.91
C GLU A 463 0.02 26.72 -35.96
N SER A 464 0.59 25.66 -36.54
CA SER A 464 -0.13 24.82 -37.51
C SER A 464 -1.34 24.13 -36.88
N ILE A 465 -1.25 23.71 -35.62
CA ILE A 465 -2.34 23.10 -34.86
C ILE A 465 -3.42 24.13 -34.49
N ILE A 466 -3.02 25.33 -34.04
CA ILE A 466 -3.95 26.41 -33.71
C ILE A 466 -4.79 26.80 -34.93
N ASN A 467 -4.17 26.77 -36.12
CA ASN A 467 -4.81 27.14 -37.38
C ASN A 467 -5.40 25.94 -38.14
N ALA A 468 -5.32 24.73 -37.57
CA ALA A 468 -5.84 23.53 -38.21
C ALA A 468 -7.36 23.64 -38.39
N VAL A 469 -7.84 23.36 -39.61
CA VAL A 469 -9.27 23.31 -39.90
C VAL A 469 -9.76 21.91 -39.52
N PRO A 470 -10.70 21.79 -38.57
CA PRO A 470 -11.23 20.50 -38.16
C PRO A 470 -12.04 19.85 -39.27
N PRO A 471 -12.04 18.51 -39.38
CA PRO A 471 -12.86 17.80 -40.35
C PRO A 471 -14.35 18.07 -40.10
N LEU A 472 -15.14 18.01 -41.18
CA LEU A 472 -16.58 18.32 -41.14
C LEU A 472 -17.33 17.47 -40.10
N THR A 473 -16.95 16.20 -39.94
CA THR A 473 -17.51 15.28 -38.94
C THR A 473 -17.37 15.83 -37.52
N CYS A 474 -16.21 16.41 -37.19
CA CYS A 474 -15.99 17.05 -35.90
C CYS A 474 -16.82 18.32 -35.78
N LEU A 475 -16.86 19.19 -36.80
CA LEU A 475 -17.72 20.38 -36.80
C LEU A 475 -19.20 20.04 -36.55
N CYS A 476 -19.71 18.99 -37.21
CA CYS A 476 -21.07 18.50 -37.00
C CYS A 476 -21.31 18.07 -35.55
N ALA A 477 -20.38 17.33 -34.94
CA ALA A 477 -20.51 16.89 -33.57
C ALA A 477 -20.49 18.05 -32.55
N ARG A 478 -19.68 19.10 -32.80
CA ARG A 478 -19.69 20.33 -31.99
C ARG A 478 -21.05 21.01 -31.99
N VAL A 479 -21.64 21.18 -33.17
CA VAL A 479 -22.96 21.82 -33.31
C VAL A 479 -24.02 21.03 -32.56
N ILE A 480 -23.98 19.70 -32.66
CA ILE A 480 -24.91 18.81 -31.95
C ILE A 480 -24.79 18.99 -30.43
N LEU A 481 -23.58 19.01 -29.87
CA LEU A 481 -23.38 19.19 -28.42
C LEU A 481 -23.71 20.61 -27.92
N GLN A 482 -23.25 21.63 -28.64
CA GLN A 482 -23.51 23.04 -28.30
C GLN A 482 -25.01 23.33 -28.21
N HIS A 483 -25.80 22.74 -29.09
CA HIS A 483 -27.24 22.91 -29.13
C HIS A 483 -28.02 21.81 -28.39
N GLY A 484 -27.34 20.85 -27.76
CA GLY A 484 -27.98 19.76 -27.02
C GLY A 484 -28.92 18.91 -27.88
N ILE A 485 -28.60 18.72 -29.16
CA ILE A 485 -29.45 17.98 -30.10
C ILE A 485 -29.42 16.49 -29.70
N PRO A 486 -30.56 15.83 -29.45
CA PRO A 486 -30.60 14.42 -29.09
C PRO A 486 -30.22 13.53 -30.30
N PHE A 487 -29.41 12.50 -30.07
CA PHE A 487 -28.90 11.60 -31.12
C PHE A 487 -28.96 10.10 -30.76
N ASN A 488 -29.78 9.74 -29.75
CA ASN A 488 -29.94 8.38 -29.24
C ASN A 488 -30.74 7.48 -30.20
N GLU A 489 -30.86 6.19 -29.89
CA GLU A 489 -31.48 5.14 -30.72
C GLU A 489 -32.87 5.47 -31.32
N ASP A 490 -33.63 6.38 -30.70
CA ASP A 490 -34.94 6.84 -31.18
C ASP A 490 -34.88 7.72 -32.46
N TYR A 491 -33.70 8.29 -32.76
CA TYR A 491 -33.46 9.11 -33.94
C TYR A 491 -32.60 8.29 -34.89
N GLN A 492 -33.12 7.99 -36.09
CA GLN A 492 -32.59 7.10 -37.15
C GLN A 492 -31.18 7.44 -37.70
N LEU A 493 -30.21 7.74 -36.84
CA LEU A 493 -28.81 7.89 -37.17
C LEU A 493 -28.20 6.50 -37.36
N PRO A 494 -27.40 6.29 -38.41
CA PRO A 494 -26.59 5.09 -38.55
C PRO A 494 -25.79 4.81 -37.28
N SER A 495 -25.79 3.55 -36.83
CA SER A 495 -25.09 3.11 -35.61
C SER A 495 -23.58 3.46 -35.62
N THR A 496 -22.97 3.51 -36.81
CA THR A 496 -21.60 3.96 -37.03
C THR A 496 -21.39 5.44 -36.68
N LEU A 497 -22.35 6.31 -36.99
CA LEU A 497 -22.30 7.73 -36.61
C LEU A 497 -22.59 7.92 -35.12
N GLN A 498 -23.49 7.13 -34.55
CA GLN A 498 -23.71 7.13 -33.10
C GLN A 498 -22.44 6.71 -32.34
N THR A 499 -21.78 5.64 -32.79
CA THR A 499 -20.52 5.18 -32.18
C THR A 499 -19.41 6.20 -32.36
N LEU A 500 -19.31 6.85 -33.52
CA LEU A 500 -18.32 7.91 -33.77
C LEU A 500 -18.59 9.17 -32.93
N MET A 501 -19.85 9.53 -32.71
CA MET A 501 -20.23 10.63 -31.83
C MET A 501 -19.96 10.31 -30.37
N VAL A 502 -20.21 9.07 -29.92
CA VAL A 502 -19.88 8.59 -28.58
C VAL A 502 -18.36 8.50 -28.37
N SER A 503 -17.61 7.97 -29.33
CA SER A 503 -16.16 7.80 -29.23
C SER A 503 -15.41 9.14 -29.23
N LEU A 504 -15.95 10.15 -29.91
CA LEU A 504 -15.37 11.50 -29.91
C LEU A 504 -15.83 12.36 -28.71
N HIS A 505 -16.84 11.94 -27.93
CA HIS A 505 -17.50 12.85 -26.97
C HIS A 505 -18.04 12.17 -25.69
N SER A 506 -17.41 11.09 -25.23
CA SER A 506 -17.82 10.27 -24.06
C SER A 506 -17.85 10.98 -22.69
N ALA A 507 -17.78 12.32 -22.62
CA ALA A 507 -17.78 13.10 -21.38
C ALA A 507 -19.19 13.48 -20.87
N ARG A 508 -20.26 13.27 -21.66
CA ARG A 508 -21.66 13.40 -21.21
C ARG A 508 -22.34 12.03 -21.28
N GLU A 509 -22.26 11.25 -20.20
CA GLU A 509 -23.32 10.27 -19.96
C GLU A 509 -24.63 11.05 -19.89
N LEU A 510 -25.53 10.79 -20.84
CA LEU A 510 -26.90 11.29 -20.78
C LEU A 510 -27.52 10.79 -19.47
N PRO A 511 -28.25 11.63 -18.71
CA PRO A 511 -28.99 11.15 -17.55
C PRO A 511 -29.91 10.01 -17.99
N SER A 512 -29.82 8.87 -17.32
CA SER A 512 -30.72 7.73 -17.58
C SER A 512 -32.17 8.23 -17.55
N PRO A 513 -33.07 7.75 -18.42
CA PRO A 513 -34.48 8.10 -18.32
C PRO A 513 -34.95 7.69 -16.94
N ALA A 514 -35.29 8.69 -16.12
CA ALA A 514 -35.91 8.46 -14.83
C ALA A 514 -37.09 7.52 -15.07
N ALA A 515 -37.08 6.37 -14.37
CA ALA A 515 -38.24 5.52 -14.30
C ALA A 515 -39.41 6.39 -13.85
N SER A 516 -40.30 6.71 -14.79
CA SER A 516 -41.58 7.32 -14.50
C SER A 516 -42.33 6.32 -13.63
N SER A 517 -42.23 6.51 -12.32
CA SER A 517 -43.09 5.84 -11.35
C SER A 517 -44.51 6.21 -11.70
N CYS A 518 -45.16 5.27 -12.36
CA CYS A 518 -46.58 5.28 -12.58
C CYS A 518 -47.28 5.23 -11.22
N SER A 519 -48.32 6.07 -11.11
CA SER A 519 -49.50 5.95 -10.24
C SER A 519 -49.53 6.61 -8.85
N LYS A 520 -50.47 7.57 -8.81
CA LYS A 520 -51.41 8.00 -7.76
C LYS A 520 -50.96 9.03 -6.74
#